data_AF-A0A1V5GII3-F1
#
_entry.id   AF-A0A1V5GII3-F1
#
_cell.length_a   1.000
_cell.length_b   1.000
_cell.length_c   1.000
_cell.angle_alpha   90.00
_cell.angle_beta   90.00
_cell.angle_gamma   90.00
#
_symmetry.space_group_name_H-M   'P 1'
#
loop_
_entity.id
_entity.type
_entity.pdbx_description
1 polymer ?
#
loop_
_entity_poly.entity_id
_entity_poly.type
_entity_poly.pdbx_seq_one_letter_code
_entity_poly.pdbx_strand_id
1 'polypeptide(L)'
;MKGTKIGCREGDCGACTILVGELIAGQLRYRSMTSCLMPLTNAHGKHIVTIEGVNFPDKLNVVQQAMAENGATQCGFCTPGFVMSLSGYCLNNPSASSDGVIAAIDGNICRCTGYKSIERAAIAIHKQLQISDDPIAFVADHEMMPAYFTNIKNRLENLFSEQQQEANTFEITSGSFVGGGTDLYVQRHGEMGHDNSFLFDKPELNFIRQEQNTCRMGPAVTISDLRESEIINKYIPHFHKFSKLVSSTPIRNMATVAGNFVNASPIGDFSIFFLALDASITLKQKSEERTLPLRDFYKGYKQLNKEPDEYISGISFKLPKENSFFNFEKVSKRTHLDIASVNSALYLELNNNVIEKAGIAAGGVGPIPLYLRKTSAFLEGKIINDTLIDEAIAVMKTEISPISDARGTKEYKTLLLCQLIKAHFINLNKR
;
A
#
# COMPACT_ATOMS: atom_id res chain seq x y z
N MET A 1 3.82 28.02 3.91
CA MET A 1 3.90 26.84 4.81
C MET A 1 5.32 26.27 4.72
N LYS A 2 6.12 26.40 5.78
CA LYS A 2 7.53 25.95 5.85
C LYS A 2 7.75 24.87 6.92
N GLY A 3 6.70 24.50 7.66
CA GLY A 3 6.74 23.56 8.76
C GLY A 3 6.93 22.11 8.28
N THR A 4 6.26 21.70 7.21
CA THR A 4 6.50 20.40 6.55
C THR A 4 7.93 20.35 6.00
N LYS A 5 8.66 19.26 6.28
CA LYS A 5 10.09 19.15 5.97
C LYS A 5 10.37 18.17 4.85
N ILE A 6 11.46 18.42 4.12
CA ILE A 6 11.98 17.49 3.12
C ILE A 6 13.20 16.78 3.73
N GLY A 7 13.07 15.48 3.97
CA GLY A 7 14.16 14.63 4.49
C GLY A 7 14.81 13.78 3.38
N CYS A 8 14.12 12.73 2.95
CA CYS A 8 14.66 11.73 2.01
C CYS A 8 14.25 11.92 0.53
N ARG A 9 13.10 12.57 0.25
CA ARG A 9 12.48 12.68 -1.10
C ARG A 9 12.08 11.36 -1.77
N GLU A 10 12.02 10.28 -1.01
CA GLU A 10 11.61 8.95 -1.51
C GLU A 10 10.50 8.31 -0.65
N GLY A 11 9.88 9.12 0.22
CA GLY A 11 8.75 8.71 1.04
C GLY A 11 9.08 7.79 2.23
N ASP A 12 10.37 7.53 2.50
CA ASP A 12 10.83 6.63 3.56
C ASP A 12 10.80 7.27 4.97
N CYS A 13 11.18 8.55 5.09
CA CYS A 13 11.40 9.17 6.41
C CYS A 13 10.15 9.75 7.11
N GLY A 14 9.06 10.02 6.38
CA GLY A 14 7.86 10.67 6.92
C GLY A 14 8.00 12.11 7.43
N ALA A 15 9.14 12.78 7.26
CA ALA A 15 9.30 14.19 7.68
C ALA A 15 8.38 15.16 6.89
N CYS A 16 7.90 14.70 5.73
CA CYS A 16 7.02 15.42 4.83
C CYS A 16 5.54 14.99 4.96
N THR A 17 5.18 14.23 6.01
CA THR A 17 3.81 13.75 6.20
C THR A 17 2.84 14.92 6.30
N ILE A 18 1.77 14.84 5.52
CA ILE A 18 0.61 15.72 5.54
C ILE A 18 -0.66 14.88 5.70
N LEU A 19 -1.79 15.51 6.02
CA LEU A 19 -3.09 14.85 5.97
C LEU A 19 -3.86 15.33 4.75
N VAL A 20 -4.61 14.39 4.17
CA VAL A 20 -5.46 14.61 3.01
C VAL A 20 -6.87 14.20 3.40
N GLY A 21 -7.74 15.18 3.54
CA GLY A 21 -9.16 15.01 3.85
C GLY A 21 -10.00 14.93 2.59
N GLU A 22 -10.87 13.94 2.47
CA GLU A 22 -11.79 13.77 1.35
C GLU A 22 -13.13 13.19 1.80
N LEU A 23 -14.16 13.36 0.97
CA LEU A 23 -15.47 12.76 1.21
C LEU A 23 -15.52 11.36 0.59
N ILE A 24 -15.69 10.35 1.44
CA ILE A 24 -15.90 8.95 1.03
C ILE A 24 -17.29 8.55 1.50
N ALA A 25 -18.19 8.25 0.57
CA ALA A 25 -19.60 7.94 0.85
C ALA A 25 -20.28 9.01 1.75
N GLY A 26 -20.01 10.29 1.49
CA GLY A 26 -20.56 11.43 2.24
C GLY A 26 -19.94 11.67 3.62
N GLN A 27 -18.89 10.93 3.98
CA GLN A 27 -18.17 11.07 5.25
C GLN A 27 -16.78 11.65 5.02
N LEU A 28 -16.40 12.65 5.82
CA LEU A 28 -15.06 13.22 5.79
C LEU A 28 -14.08 12.25 6.42
N ARG A 29 -13.10 11.78 5.64
CA ARG A 29 -12.03 10.89 6.11
C ARG A 29 -10.68 11.50 5.81
N TYR A 30 -9.72 11.29 6.71
CA TYR A 30 -8.36 11.79 6.55
C TYR A 30 -7.37 10.63 6.35
N ARG A 31 -6.51 10.73 5.35
CA ARG A 31 -5.39 9.81 5.17
C ARG A 31 -4.08 10.57 5.25
N SER A 32 -3.06 9.96 5.85
CA SER A 32 -1.70 10.51 5.83
C SER A 32 -1.04 10.21 4.48
N MET A 33 -0.28 11.17 3.94
CA MET A 33 0.43 11.03 2.67
C MET A 33 1.81 11.70 2.74
N THR A 34 2.75 11.28 1.89
CA THR A 34 4.07 11.92 1.79
C THR A 34 4.03 13.03 0.75
N SER A 35 4.04 14.29 1.20
CA SER A 35 3.97 15.45 0.30
C SER A 35 5.12 15.51 -0.71
N CYS A 36 6.28 14.90 -0.42
CA CYS A 36 7.41 14.88 -1.34
C CYS A 36 7.18 14.03 -2.61
N LEU A 37 6.20 13.11 -2.60
CA LEU A 37 5.89 12.23 -3.74
C LEU A 37 4.48 12.42 -4.28
N MET A 38 3.62 13.16 -3.58
CA MET A 38 2.23 13.37 -3.96
C MET A 38 2.15 14.31 -5.17
N PRO A 39 1.64 13.85 -6.33
CA PRO A 39 1.32 14.74 -7.44
C PRO A 39 0.32 15.81 -6.99
N LEU A 40 0.51 17.06 -7.42
CA LEU A 40 -0.37 18.17 -7.03
C LEU A 40 -1.82 17.94 -7.47
N THR A 41 -2.04 17.27 -8.61
CA THR A 41 -3.36 16.89 -9.12
C THR A 41 -4.13 15.99 -8.16
N ASN A 42 -3.44 15.17 -7.36
CA ASN A 42 -4.09 14.34 -6.34
C ASN A 42 -4.65 15.17 -5.16
N ALA A 43 -4.39 16.49 -5.08
CA ALA A 43 -4.99 17.39 -4.11
C ALA A 43 -6.33 17.99 -4.58
N HIS A 44 -6.72 17.78 -5.84
CA HIS A 44 -7.95 18.33 -6.40
C HIS A 44 -9.18 17.84 -5.62
N GLY A 45 -10.04 18.77 -5.18
CA GLY A 45 -11.24 18.45 -4.41
C GLY A 45 -10.98 17.91 -2.99
N LYS A 46 -9.77 18.10 -2.44
CA LYS A 46 -9.37 17.58 -1.12
C LYS A 46 -8.94 18.69 -0.17
N HIS A 47 -9.05 18.42 1.13
CA HIS A 47 -8.53 19.28 2.20
C HIS A 47 -7.10 18.86 2.56
N ILE A 48 -6.11 19.65 2.13
CA ILE A 48 -4.70 19.41 2.46
C ILE A 48 -4.35 20.11 3.77
N VAL A 49 -3.85 19.34 4.74
CA VAL A 49 -3.46 19.84 6.06
C VAL A 49 -1.98 19.60 6.30
N THR A 50 -1.25 20.69 6.55
CA THR A 50 0.14 20.68 7.01
C THR A 50 0.21 20.92 8.52
N ILE A 51 1.41 20.91 9.09
CA ILE A 51 1.62 21.21 10.52
C ILE A 51 1.07 22.59 10.91
N GLU A 52 1.10 23.58 10.02
CA GLU A 52 0.51 24.89 10.28
C GLU A 52 -1.02 24.86 10.39
N GLY A 53 -1.68 23.91 9.71
CA GLY A 53 -3.13 23.77 9.74
C GLY A 53 -3.66 23.24 11.07
N VAL A 54 -2.84 22.55 11.87
CA VAL A 54 -3.26 22.02 13.18
C VAL A 54 -2.90 22.96 14.34
N ASN A 55 -2.27 24.10 14.08
CA ASN A 55 -1.86 25.04 15.11
C ASN A 55 -3.05 25.85 15.65
N PHE A 56 -3.01 26.14 16.96
CA PHE A 56 -3.81 27.21 17.54
C PHE A 56 -2.96 28.51 17.55
N PRO A 57 -3.58 29.71 17.48
CA PRO A 57 -2.84 30.97 17.46
C PRO A 57 -1.93 31.19 18.66
N ASP A 58 -2.41 30.87 19.86
CA ASP A 58 -1.77 31.25 21.13
C ASP A 58 -1.33 30.06 22.00
N LYS A 59 -1.48 28.83 21.51
CA LYS A 59 -1.13 27.61 22.27
C LYS A 59 -0.81 26.41 21.37
N LEU A 60 -0.19 25.39 21.96
CA LEU A 60 -0.05 24.08 21.33
C LEU A 60 -1.39 23.33 21.38
N ASN A 61 -1.69 22.56 20.33
CA ASN A 61 -2.77 21.58 20.41
C ASN A 61 -2.36 20.40 21.30
N VAL A 62 -3.33 19.56 21.70
CA VAL A 62 -3.09 18.41 22.59
C VAL A 62 -2.00 17.46 22.05
N VAL A 63 -1.96 17.21 20.74
CA VAL A 63 -0.95 16.32 20.12
C VAL A 63 0.45 16.91 20.25
N GLN A 64 0.61 18.20 19.97
CA GLN A 64 1.87 18.93 20.07
C GLN A 64 2.33 19.04 21.53
N GLN A 65 1.40 19.31 22.44
CA GLN A 65 1.68 19.39 23.88
C GLN A 65 2.18 18.04 24.41
N ALA A 66 1.51 16.93 24.05
CA ALA A 66 1.93 15.60 24.45
C ALA A 66 3.34 15.26 23.93
N MET A 67 3.69 15.68 22.72
CA MET A 67 5.04 15.51 22.18
C MET A 67 6.09 16.31 22.97
N ALA A 68 5.78 17.54 23.39
CA ALA A 68 6.68 18.37 24.18
C ALA A 68 6.89 17.79 25.58
N GLU A 69 5.81 17.48 26.30
CA GLU A 69 5.84 17.01 27.70
C GLU A 69 6.53 15.65 27.88
N ASN A 70 6.48 14.78 26.86
CA ASN A 70 7.08 13.46 26.95
C ASN A 70 8.54 13.39 26.48
N GLY A 71 9.14 14.54 26.13
CA GLY A 71 10.49 14.60 25.55
C GLY A 71 10.57 13.92 24.18
N ALA A 72 9.48 13.95 23.41
CA ALA A 72 9.38 13.33 22.09
C ALA A 72 10.01 14.17 20.97
N THR A 73 10.68 15.26 21.32
CA THR A 73 11.40 16.15 20.41
C THR A 73 12.81 16.43 20.93
N GLN A 74 13.81 16.32 20.04
CA GLN A 74 15.18 16.78 20.28
C GLN A 74 15.58 17.79 19.20
N CYS A 75 16.04 17.33 18.02
CA CYS A 75 16.39 18.23 16.91
C CYS A 75 15.18 18.91 16.26
N GLY A 76 13.96 18.40 16.48
CA GLY A 76 12.72 18.97 15.94
C GLY A 76 12.43 18.68 14.46
N PHE A 77 13.39 18.16 13.68
CA PHE A 77 13.22 18.03 12.22
C PHE A 77 12.11 17.04 11.81
N CYS A 78 12.01 15.90 12.49
CA CYS A 78 10.98 14.90 12.21
C CYS A 78 9.65 15.17 12.94
N THR A 79 9.65 16.04 13.95
CA THR A 79 8.50 16.29 14.83
C THR A 79 7.23 16.67 14.05
N PRO A 80 7.27 17.56 13.02
CA PRO A 80 6.08 17.86 12.23
C PRO A 80 5.42 16.61 11.62
N GLY A 81 6.23 15.69 11.08
CA GLY A 81 5.71 14.46 10.48
C GLY A 81 5.03 13.54 11.50
N PHE A 82 5.60 13.40 12.70
CA PHE A 82 4.97 12.64 13.79
C PHE A 82 3.67 13.30 14.28
N VAL A 83 3.66 14.62 14.44
CA VAL A 83 2.45 15.37 14.83
C VAL A 83 1.35 15.17 13.79
N MET A 84 1.65 15.25 12.50
CA MET A 84 0.65 15.02 11.46
C MET A 84 0.10 13.58 11.48
N SER A 85 0.96 12.56 11.63
CA SER A 85 0.52 11.17 11.73
C SER A 85 -0.40 10.93 12.93
N LEU A 86 -0.05 11.46 14.11
CA LEU A 86 -0.86 11.35 15.33
C LEU A 86 -2.15 12.17 15.24
N SER A 87 -2.10 13.32 14.57
CA SER A 87 -3.29 14.13 14.28
C SER A 87 -4.28 13.38 13.39
N GLY A 88 -3.76 12.69 12.35
CA GLY A 88 -4.56 11.84 11.49
C GLY A 88 -5.18 10.66 12.23
N TYR A 89 -4.48 10.08 13.21
CA TYR A 89 -5.04 9.05 14.08
C TYR A 89 -6.24 9.57 14.89
N CYS A 90 -6.13 10.77 15.48
CA CYS A 90 -7.21 11.38 16.24
C CYS A 90 -8.45 11.67 15.36
N LEU A 91 -8.24 12.11 14.11
CA LEU A 91 -9.31 12.48 13.18
C LEU A 91 -10.16 11.30 12.65
N ASN A 92 -9.72 10.05 12.80
CA ASN A 92 -10.36 8.89 12.14
C ASN A 92 -11.02 7.88 13.10
N ASN A 93 -11.44 8.32 14.28
CA ASN A 93 -12.06 7.47 15.32
C ASN A 93 -11.19 6.26 15.70
N PRO A 94 -10.26 6.41 16.64
CA PRO A 94 -9.29 5.37 16.95
C PRO A 94 -9.93 4.10 17.51
N SER A 95 -9.31 2.94 17.26
CA SER A 95 -9.68 1.68 17.91
C SER A 95 -9.46 1.75 19.43
N ALA A 96 -10.10 0.88 20.21
CA ALA A 96 -9.93 0.86 21.67
C ALA A 96 -8.48 0.53 22.13
N SER A 97 -7.69 -0.16 21.29
CA SER A 97 -6.31 -0.58 21.61
C SER A 97 -5.28 0.50 21.24
N SER A 98 -4.25 0.64 22.09
CA SER A 98 -3.09 1.51 21.81
C SER A 98 -2.23 1.03 20.64
N ASP A 99 -2.40 -0.20 20.14
CA ASP A 99 -1.64 -0.66 18.96
C ASP A 99 -1.92 0.20 17.72
N GLY A 100 -3.12 0.78 17.64
CA GLY A 100 -3.51 1.68 16.57
C GLY A 100 -2.66 2.95 16.52
N VAL A 101 -2.44 3.59 17.67
CA VAL A 101 -1.66 4.85 17.71
C VAL A 101 -0.19 4.62 17.39
N ILE A 102 0.38 3.48 17.78
CA ILE A 102 1.75 3.11 17.43
C ILE A 102 1.85 2.80 15.93
N ALA A 103 0.86 2.12 15.36
CA ALA A 103 0.82 1.86 13.92
C ALA A 103 0.68 3.14 13.08
N ALA A 104 0.04 4.20 13.61
CA ALA A 104 -0.14 5.47 12.90
C ALA A 104 1.20 6.18 12.60
N ILE A 105 2.22 5.94 13.41
CA ILE A 105 3.57 6.53 13.25
C ILE A 105 4.55 5.60 12.51
N ASP A 106 4.06 4.52 11.88
CA ASP A 106 4.89 3.56 11.16
C ASP A 106 5.62 4.16 9.95
N GLY A 107 5.22 5.33 9.47
CA GLY A 107 5.87 6.01 8.35
C GLY A 107 6.90 7.06 8.73
N ASN A 108 7.24 7.20 10.02
CA ASN A 108 8.06 8.30 10.50
C ASN A 108 9.38 7.81 11.12
N ILE A 109 10.50 8.36 10.65
CA ILE A 109 11.83 8.02 11.15
C ILE A 109 12.35 9.15 12.05
N CYS A 110 12.80 8.78 13.25
CA CYS A 110 13.54 9.67 14.14
C CYS A 110 14.95 9.12 14.40
N ARG A 111 15.96 9.97 14.23
CA ARG A 111 17.36 9.60 14.51
C ARG A 111 17.82 9.93 15.93
N CYS A 112 17.10 10.81 16.63
CA CYS A 112 17.55 11.39 17.90
C CYS A 112 16.92 10.75 19.13
N THR A 113 15.61 10.48 19.11
CA THR A 113 14.85 10.14 20.34
C THR A 113 14.91 8.66 20.73
N GLY A 114 15.32 7.77 19.83
CA GLY A 114 15.22 6.32 20.05
C GLY A 114 13.77 5.82 20.16
N TYR A 115 12.78 6.59 19.69
CA TYR A 115 11.33 6.31 19.64
C TYR A 115 10.59 6.18 20.97
N LYS A 116 11.23 5.75 22.07
CA LYS A 116 10.50 5.49 23.33
C LYS A 116 9.79 6.71 23.91
N SER A 117 10.33 7.92 23.75
CA SER A 117 9.60 9.14 24.15
C SER A 117 8.42 9.47 23.23
N ILE A 118 8.53 9.16 21.94
CA ILE A 118 7.44 9.32 20.96
C ILE A 118 6.32 8.31 21.24
N GLU A 119 6.66 7.06 21.55
CA GLU A 119 5.67 6.03 21.94
C GLU A 119 4.90 6.46 23.20
N ARG A 120 5.58 7.03 24.21
CA ARG A 120 4.90 7.57 25.40
C ARG A 120 3.94 8.71 25.06
N ALA A 121 4.36 9.65 24.19
CA ALA A 121 3.49 10.73 23.72
C ALA A 121 2.25 10.18 22.99
N ALA A 122 2.46 9.21 22.08
CA ALA A 122 1.39 8.53 21.36
C ALA A 122 0.37 7.87 22.30
N ILE A 123 0.85 7.14 23.32
CA ILE A 123 -0.02 6.52 24.34
C ILE A 123 -0.74 7.58 25.18
N ALA A 124 -0.09 8.69 25.51
CA ALA A 124 -0.72 9.79 26.26
C ALA A 124 -1.85 10.46 25.45
N ILE A 125 -1.68 10.60 24.14
CA ILE A 125 -2.73 11.06 23.22
C ILE A 125 -3.87 10.05 23.17
N HIS A 126 -3.56 8.76 22.99
CA HIS A 126 -4.56 7.68 22.92
C HIS A 126 -5.49 7.65 24.14
N LYS A 127 -4.94 7.86 25.34
CA LYS A 127 -5.71 7.88 26.59
C LYS A 127 -6.74 9.01 26.68
N GLN A 128 -6.58 10.08 25.89
CA GLN A 128 -7.51 11.20 25.85
C GLN A 128 -8.60 11.00 24.78
N LEU A 129 -8.44 10.01 23.90
CA LEU A 129 -9.41 9.72 22.87
C LEU A 129 -10.53 8.82 23.41
N GLN A 130 -11.72 9.02 22.87
CA GLN A 130 -12.88 8.18 23.08
C GLN A 130 -13.51 7.85 21.73
N ILE A 131 -14.17 6.70 21.64
CA ILE A 131 -14.94 6.36 20.44
C ILE A 131 -16.10 7.34 20.36
N SER A 132 -16.19 8.06 19.24
CA SER A 132 -17.24 9.06 18.99
C SER A 132 -17.92 8.79 17.64
N ASP A 133 -19.24 9.00 17.56
CA ASP A 133 -19.97 8.95 16.29
C ASP A 133 -19.63 10.15 15.39
N ASP A 134 -19.13 11.24 15.99
CA ASP A 134 -18.53 12.38 15.29
C ASP A 134 -17.10 12.63 15.78
N PRO A 135 -16.11 11.98 15.16
CA PRO A 135 -14.70 12.14 15.53
C PRO A 135 -14.19 13.57 15.29
N ILE A 136 -14.72 14.28 14.29
CA ILE A 136 -14.26 15.62 13.91
C ILE A 136 -14.72 16.64 14.95
N ALA A 137 -15.99 16.57 15.38
CA ALA A 137 -16.49 17.39 16.47
C ALA A 137 -15.73 17.08 17.78
N PHE A 138 -15.54 15.80 18.09
CA PHE A 138 -14.81 15.39 19.30
C PHE A 138 -13.40 16.01 19.37
N VAL A 139 -12.59 15.88 18.32
CA VAL A 139 -11.22 16.41 18.34
C VAL A 139 -11.18 17.93 18.35
N ALA A 140 -12.20 18.61 17.83
CA ALA A 140 -12.33 20.05 17.91
C ALA A 140 -12.68 20.52 19.32
N ASP A 141 -13.68 19.90 19.96
CA ASP A 141 -14.14 20.23 21.32
C ASP A 141 -13.06 19.97 22.37
N HIS A 142 -12.19 18.99 22.14
CA HIS A 142 -11.08 18.65 23.03
C HIS A 142 -9.75 19.33 22.64
N GLU A 143 -9.78 20.33 21.75
CA GLU A 143 -8.63 21.13 21.34
C GLU A 143 -7.44 20.30 20.78
N MET A 144 -7.74 19.11 20.29
CA MET A 144 -6.77 18.29 19.55
C MET A 144 -6.57 18.87 18.15
N MET A 145 -7.66 19.30 17.51
CA MET A 145 -7.65 20.01 16.22
C MET A 145 -8.38 21.36 16.34
N PRO A 146 -8.03 22.37 15.54
CA PRO A 146 -8.76 23.64 15.51
C PRO A 146 -10.24 23.49 15.12
N ALA A 147 -11.10 24.34 15.67
CA ALA A 147 -12.55 24.31 15.44
C ALA A 147 -12.96 24.41 13.96
N TYR A 148 -12.12 24.98 13.09
CA TYR A 148 -12.45 25.08 11.66
C TYR A 148 -12.62 23.72 10.96
N PHE A 149 -12.07 22.64 11.54
CA PHE A 149 -12.19 21.28 10.99
C PHE A 149 -13.65 20.83 10.87
N THR A 150 -14.54 21.27 11.76
CA THR A 150 -15.97 20.93 11.75
C THR A 150 -16.70 21.45 10.51
N ASN A 151 -16.20 22.53 9.90
CA ASN A 151 -16.78 23.12 8.70
C ASN A 151 -16.19 22.56 7.39
N ILE A 152 -15.18 21.68 7.45
CA ILE A 152 -14.51 21.18 6.25
C ILE A 152 -15.43 20.33 5.37
N LYS A 153 -16.30 19.51 5.98
CA LYS A 153 -17.26 18.70 5.22
C LYS A 153 -18.14 19.58 4.32
N ASN A 154 -18.75 20.61 4.88
CA ASN A 154 -19.60 21.54 4.13
C ASN A 154 -18.82 22.27 3.02
N ARG A 155 -17.58 22.70 3.31
CA ARG A 155 -16.72 23.34 2.30
C ARG A 155 -16.42 22.42 1.12
N LEU A 156 -16.17 21.13 1.36
CA LEU A 156 -15.95 20.16 0.28
C LEU A 156 -17.24 19.89 -0.51
N GLU A 157 -18.39 19.75 0.16
CA GLU A 157 -19.69 19.57 -0.50
C GLU A 157 -20.03 20.76 -1.43
N ASN A 158 -19.76 21.99 -0.99
CA ASN A 158 -19.95 23.19 -1.82
C ASN A 158 -19.00 23.20 -3.02
N LEU A 159 -17.72 22.86 -2.83
CA LEU A 159 -16.74 22.76 -3.93
C LEU A 159 -17.19 21.75 -4.99
N PHE A 160 -17.70 20.58 -4.61
CA PHE A 160 -18.19 19.59 -5.58
C PHE A 160 -19.47 20.05 -6.29
N SER A 161 -20.36 20.76 -5.57
CA SER A 161 -21.60 21.28 -6.15
C SER A 161 -21.33 22.34 -7.22
N GLU A 162 -20.32 23.20 -7.00
CA GLU A 162 -19.84 24.18 -7.98
C GLU A 162 -19.19 23.49 -9.19
N GLN A 163 -18.37 22.46 -8.95
CA GLN A 163 -17.68 21.72 -10.03
C GLN A 163 -18.62 20.90 -10.92
N GLN A 164 -19.72 20.35 -10.40
CA GLN A 164 -20.70 19.63 -11.23
C GLN A 164 -21.39 20.53 -12.27
N GLN A 165 -21.35 21.86 -12.10
CA GLN A 165 -21.86 22.81 -13.09
C GLN A 165 -20.90 23.00 -14.28
N GLU A 166 -19.62 22.68 -14.11
CA GLU A 166 -18.62 22.62 -15.17
C GLU A 166 -18.41 21.15 -15.58
N ALA A 167 -19.16 20.69 -16.59
CA ALA A 167 -19.05 19.34 -17.13
C ALA A 167 -17.67 19.11 -17.79
N ASN A 168 -16.64 18.85 -16.98
CA ASN A 168 -15.34 18.38 -17.48
C ASN A 168 -15.47 16.90 -17.81
N THR A 169 -15.75 16.58 -19.07
CA THR A 169 -15.50 15.26 -19.63
C THR A 169 -14.03 14.92 -19.42
N PHE A 170 -13.77 13.93 -18.59
CA PHE A 170 -12.44 13.38 -18.37
C PHE A 170 -11.94 12.76 -19.69
N GLU A 171 -10.97 13.41 -20.31
CA GLU A 171 -10.28 12.87 -21.47
C GLU A 171 -8.93 12.32 -21.02
N ILE A 172 -8.79 10.99 -21.09
CA ILE A 172 -7.49 10.34 -20.92
C ILE A 172 -6.65 10.69 -22.15
N THR A 173 -5.69 11.59 -21.98
CA THR A 173 -4.77 11.97 -23.04
C THR A 173 -3.67 10.92 -23.17
N SER A 174 -3.16 10.74 -24.40
CA SER A 174 -1.98 9.92 -24.67
C SER A 174 -0.78 10.47 -23.90
N GLY A 175 0.01 9.62 -23.25
CA GLY A 175 1.15 10.04 -22.45
C GLY A 175 1.49 9.09 -21.31
N SER A 176 2.19 9.61 -20.29
CA SER A 176 2.49 8.83 -19.09
C SER A 176 1.31 8.83 -18.12
N PHE A 177 0.95 7.64 -17.64
CA PHE A 177 -0.14 7.45 -16.69
C PHE A 177 0.37 7.49 -15.25
N VAL A 178 -0.29 8.27 -14.39
CA VAL A 178 0.15 8.50 -13.02
C VAL A 178 -0.97 8.11 -12.05
N GLY A 179 -0.70 7.10 -11.23
CA GLY A 179 -1.49 6.77 -10.04
C GLY A 179 -1.10 7.66 -8.85
N GLY A 180 -0.74 7.06 -7.72
CA GLY A 180 -0.35 7.83 -6.53
C GLY A 180 1.04 8.48 -6.55
N GLY A 181 1.84 8.27 -7.60
CA GLY A 181 3.15 8.91 -7.77
C GLY A 181 4.33 8.29 -6.99
N THR A 182 4.09 7.34 -6.08
CA THR A 182 5.07 6.82 -5.11
C THR A 182 6.32 6.14 -5.68
N ASP A 183 6.37 5.91 -6.99
CA ASP A 183 7.51 5.32 -7.70
C ASP A 183 8.03 6.27 -8.78
N LEU A 184 7.14 6.78 -9.64
CA LEU A 184 7.48 7.73 -10.70
C LEU A 184 8.14 9.01 -10.16
N TYR A 185 7.64 9.58 -9.06
CA TYR A 185 8.23 10.79 -8.48
C TYR A 185 9.52 10.53 -7.70
N VAL A 186 9.83 9.28 -7.37
CA VAL A 186 11.17 8.95 -6.85
C VAL A 186 12.19 8.97 -7.99
N GLN A 187 11.82 8.38 -9.13
CA GLN A 187 12.75 8.14 -10.25
C GLN A 187 12.87 9.33 -11.21
N ARG A 188 11.77 10.06 -11.44
CA ARG A 188 11.62 10.99 -12.57
C ARG A 188 10.98 12.32 -12.17
N HIS A 189 11.09 12.77 -10.92
CA HIS A 189 10.41 14.01 -10.46
C HIS A 189 10.70 15.25 -11.33
N GLY A 190 11.88 15.35 -11.96
CA GLY A 190 12.25 16.47 -12.83
C GLY A 190 11.58 16.45 -14.21
N GLU A 191 11.00 15.31 -14.60
CA GLU A 191 10.35 15.09 -15.90
C GLU A 191 8.82 15.08 -15.79
N MET A 192 8.27 15.10 -14.56
CA MET A 192 6.83 15.08 -14.33
C MET A 192 6.22 16.46 -14.64
N GLY A 193 5.78 16.66 -15.87
CA GLY A 193 5.07 17.86 -16.36
C GLY A 193 3.54 17.75 -16.33
N HIS A 194 2.87 18.70 -17.01
CA HIS A 194 1.41 18.76 -17.10
C HIS A 194 0.80 17.74 -18.08
N ASP A 195 1.59 17.18 -19.01
CA ASP A 195 1.12 16.28 -20.08
C ASP A 195 0.90 14.81 -19.63
N ASN A 196 0.60 14.61 -18.35
CA ASN A 196 0.39 13.29 -17.76
C ASN A 196 -1.09 13.00 -17.55
N SER A 197 -1.49 11.75 -17.79
CA SER A 197 -2.83 11.26 -17.46
C SER A 197 -2.88 10.84 -15.99
N PHE A 198 -3.46 11.67 -15.12
CA PHE A 198 -3.61 11.40 -13.70
C PHE A 198 -4.89 10.61 -13.42
N LEU A 199 -4.72 9.43 -12.80
CA LEU A 199 -5.80 8.44 -12.61
C LEU A 199 -6.25 8.29 -11.15
N PHE A 200 -5.52 8.85 -10.20
CA PHE A 200 -5.68 8.56 -8.77
C PHE A 200 -6.97 9.11 -8.16
N ASP A 201 -7.38 10.32 -8.57
CA ASP A 201 -8.51 11.06 -8.00
C ASP A 201 -9.85 10.72 -8.67
N LYS A 202 -9.88 9.71 -9.55
CA LYS A 202 -11.06 9.34 -10.36
C LYS A 202 -11.90 8.26 -9.66
N PRO A 203 -13.10 8.57 -9.12
CA PRO A 203 -13.89 7.61 -8.35
C PRO A 203 -14.27 6.36 -9.16
N GLU A 204 -14.52 6.50 -10.46
CA GLU A 204 -14.85 5.40 -11.36
C GLU A 204 -13.70 4.40 -11.57
N LEU A 205 -12.46 4.81 -11.27
CA LEU A 205 -11.27 3.97 -11.34
C LEU A 205 -10.88 3.36 -9.98
N ASN A 206 -11.55 3.76 -8.89
CA ASN A 206 -11.31 3.22 -7.54
C ASN A 206 -12.52 2.39 -7.07
N PHE A 207 -12.55 1.13 -7.45
CA PHE A 207 -13.57 0.18 -7.01
C PHE A 207 -12.96 -1.19 -6.73
N ILE A 208 -13.55 -1.92 -5.78
CA ILE A 208 -13.32 -3.35 -5.56
C ILE A 208 -14.71 -3.99 -5.49
N ARG A 209 -14.99 -4.95 -6.38
CA ARG A 209 -16.31 -5.58 -6.52
C ARG A 209 -16.17 -7.08 -6.70
N GLN A 210 -17.17 -7.81 -6.22
CA GLN A 210 -17.32 -9.23 -6.46
C GLN A 210 -18.31 -9.44 -7.61
N GLU A 211 -17.86 -10.15 -8.64
CA GLU A 211 -18.68 -10.62 -9.75
C GLU A 211 -18.64 -12.15 -9.74
N GLN A 212 -19.70 -12.78 -9.26
CA GLN A 212 -19.74 -14.23 -9.03
C GLN A 212 -18.56 -14.69 -8.15
N ASN A 213 -17.62 -15.47 -8.72
CA ASN A 213 -16.42 -15.99 -8.05
C ASN A 213 -15.15 -15.21 -8.41
N THR A 214 -15.28 -14.01 -8.96
CA THR A 214 -14.17 -13.16 -9.38
C THR A 214 -14.19 -11.85 -8.62
N CYS A 215 -13.04 -11.46 -8.09
CA CYS A 215 -12.81 -10.11 -7.62
C CYS A 215 -12.38 -9.27 -8.82
N ARG A 216 -13.05 -8.13 -9.05
CA ARG A 216 -12.61 -7.10 -9.99
C ARG A 216 -12.25 -5.83 -9.23
N MET A 217 -11.16 -5.20 -9.66
CA MET A 217 -10.73 -3.93 -9.10
C MET A 217 -10.27 -2.96 -10.18
N GLY A 218 -10.52 -1.68 -9.93
CA GLY A 218 -10.06 -0.59 -10.77
C GLY A 218 -8.58 -0.26 -10.54
N PRO A 219 -7.94 0.53 -11.43
CA PRO A 219 -6.50 0.76 -11.39
C PRO A 219 -6.06 1.78 -10.35
N ALA A 220 -6.98 2.60 -9.83
CA ALA A 220 -6.68 3.58 -8.79
C ALA A 220 -6.77 3.01 -7.37
N VAL A 221 -7.18 1.74 -7.22
CA VAL A 221 -7.24 1.05 -5.92
C VAL A 221 -5.86 1.08 -5.26
N THR A 222 -5.82 1.67 -4.06
CA THR A 222 -4.62 1.75 -3.24
C THR A 222 -4.43 0.50 -2.38
N ILE A 223 -3.24 0.34 -1.83
CA ILE A 223 -3.00 -0.73 -0.86
C ILE A 223 -3.87 -0.54 0.39
N SER A 224 -4.13 0.70 0.81
CA SER A 224 -5.07 0.97 1.90
C SER A 224 -6.51 0.60 1.56
N ASP A 225 -6.95 0.83 0.32
CA ASP A 225 -8.29 0.40 -0.11
C ASP A 225 -8.42 -1.13 -0.08
N LEU A 226 -7.37 -1.89 -0.43
CA LEU A 226 -7.36 -3.35 -0.25
C LEU A 226 -7.47 -3.75 1.23
N ARG A 227 -6.84 -3.00 2.14
CA ARG A 227 -6.89 -3.28 3.60
C ARG A 227 -8.28 -2.98 4.17
N GLU A 228 -8.95 -1.97 3.64
CA GLU A 228 -10.29 -1.56 4.09
C GLU A 228 -11.41 -2.36 3.40
N SER A 229 -11.10 -3.13 2.35
CA SER A 229 -12.07 -3.89 1.58
C SER A 229 -12.62 -5.10 2.34
N GLU A 230 -13.94 -5.13 2.53
CA GLU A 230 -14.66 -6.29 3.08
C GLU A 230 -14.46 -7.55 2.23
N ILE A 231 -14.43 -7.41 0.90
CA ILE A 231 -14.23 -8.54 -0.03
C ILE A 231 -12.85 -9.14 0.19
N ILE A 232 -11.78 -8.32 0.21
CA ILE A 232 -10.42 -8.82 0.43
C ILE A 232 -10.29 -9.46 1.81
N ASN A 233 -10.81 -8.81 2.86
CA ASN A 233 -10.73 -9.32 4.22
C ASN A 233 -11.56 -10.59 4.44
N LYS A 234 -12.66 -10.78 3.69
CA LYS A 234 -13.46 -12.01 3.73
C LYS A 234 -12.71 -13.20 3.11
N TYR A 235 -12.12 -13.01 1.92
CA TYR A 235 -11.54 -14.12 1.15
C TYR A 235 -10.03 -14.30 1.38
N ILE A 236 -9.35 -13.31 1.95
CA ILE A 236 -7.94 -13.35 2.35
C ILE A 236 -7.81 -12.76 3.76
N PRO A 237 -8.27 -13.47 4.81
CA PRO A 237 -8.38 -12.92 6.17
C PRO A 237 -7.06 -12.46 6.79
N HIS A 238 -5.92 -12.96 6.31
CA HIS A 238 -4.60 -12.54 6.78
C HIS A 238 -4.00 -11.36 5.99
N PHE A 239 -4.78 -10.70 5.12
CA PHE A 239 -4.27 -9.61 4.27
C PHE A 239 -3.64 -8.45 5.06
N HIS A 240 -4.19 -8.08 6.22
CA HIS A 240 -3.61 -7.07 7.09
C HIS A 240 -2.18 -7.43 7.57
N LYS A 241 -1.93 -8.71 7.87
CA LYS A 241 -0.61 -9.20 8.27
C LYS A 241 0.38 -9.07 7.12
N PHE A 242 -0.02 -9.48 5.92
CA PHE A 242 0.83 -9.43 4.73
C PHE A 242 1.14 -8.00 4.30
N SER A 243 0.11 -7.15 4.20
CA SER A 243 0.27 -5.74 3.80
C SER A 243 1.09 -4.92 4.80
N LYS A 244 1.15 -5.30 6.08
CA LYS A 244 2.04 -4.67 7.09
C LYS A 244 3.54 -4.89 6.80
N LEU A 245 3.90 -5.88 6.00
CA LEU A 245 5.28 -6.11 5.55
C LEU A 245 5.66 -5.17 4.38
N VAL A 246 4.70 -4.45 3.80
CA VAL A 246 4.88 -3.66 2.58
C VAL A 246 4.65 -2.18 2.86
N SER A 247 5.73 -1.41 2.73
CA SER A 247 5.76 0.05 2.87
C SER A 247 5.23 0.58 4.21
N SER A 248 5.17 1.90 4.37
CA SER A 248 4.52 2.57 5.50
C SER A 248 3.07 2.94 5.19
N THR A 249 2.30 3.34 6.20
CA THR A 249 0.91 3.80 6.01
C THR A 249 0.78 4.96 5.01
N PRO A 250 1.60 6.03 5.09
CA PRO A 250 1.53 7.12 4.12
C PRO A 250 1.77 6.68 2.68
N ILE A 251 2.67 5.73 2.46
CA ILE A 251 2.90 5.16 1.12
C ILE A 251 1.74 4.28 0.69
N ARG A 252 1.20 3.42 1.56
CA ARG A 252 0.05 2.55 1.24
C ARG A 252 -1.22 3.34 0.88
N ASN A 253 -1.39 4.53 1.46
CA ASN A 253 -2.50 5.44 1.15
C ASN A 253 -2.40 6.05 -0.27
N MET A 254 -1.25 5.95 -0.92
CA MET A 254 -1.00 6.51 -2.25
C MET A 254 -0.71 5.41 -3.29
N ALA A 255 0.05 4.39 -2.93
CA ALA A 255 0.51 3.35 -3.84
C ALA A 255 -0.69 2.56 -4.40
N THR A 256 -0.87 2.62 -5.72
CA THR A 256 -1.93 1.87 -6.40
C THR A 256 -1.45 0.48 -6.81
N VAL A 257 -2.37 -0.49 -6.88
CA VAL A 257 -2.05 -1.87 -7.29
C VAL A 257 -1.56 -1.89 -8.75
N ALA A 258 -2.24 -1.17 -9.65
CA ALA A 258 -1.82 -1.06 -11.04
C ALA A 258 -0.44 -0.40 -11.18
N GLY A 259 -0.16 0.65 -10.39
CA GLY A 259 1.15 1.28 -10.36
C GLY A 259 2.25 0.31 -9.90
N ASN A 260 1.96 -0.55 -8.93
CA ASN A 260 2.89 -1.60 -8.50
C ASN A 260 3.20 -2.58 -9.65
N PHE A 261 2.20 -2.98 -10.43
CA PHE A 261 2.39 -3.89 -11.57
C PHE A 261 3.20 -3.23 -12.68
N VAL A 262 2.86 -1.99 -13.07
CA VAL A 262 3.54 -1.25 -14.15
C VAL A 262 4.99 -0.92 -13.78
N ASN A 263 5.31 -0.72 -12.50
CA ASN A 263 6.70 -0.55 -12.05
C ASN A 263 7.59 -1.74 -12.47
N ALA A 264 7.04 -2.96 -12.56
CA ALA A 264 7.77 -4.17 -12.94
C ALA A 264 9.06 -4.38 -12.12
N SER A 265 9.03 -4.00 -10.84
CA SER A 265 10.16 -4.20 -9.95
C SER A 265 10.35 -5.69 -9.71
N PRO A 266 11.56 -6.28 -9.88
CA PRO A 266 11.79 -7.72 -9.68
C PRO A 266 11.46 -8.25 -8.28
N ILE A 267 11.21 -7.35 -7.34
CA ILE A 267 10.91 -7.59 -5.93
C ILE A 267 9.61 -6.89 -5.51
N GLY A 268 8.73 -6.57 -6.45
CA GLY A 268 7.43 -5.95 -6.16
C GLY A 268 6.55 -6.86 -5.33
N ASP A 269 6.39 -6.57 -4.03
CA ASP A 269 5.65 -7.41 -3.08
C ASP A 269 4.22 -7.74 -3.57
N PHE A 270 3.45 -6.74 -4.01
CA PHE A 270 2.10 -6.97 -4.52
C PHE A 270 2.07 -7.60 -5.92
N SER A 271 3.07 -7.37 -6.76
CA SER A 271 3.20 -8.11 -8.02
C SER A 271 3.32 -9.61 -7.75
N ILE A 272 4.16 -10.02 -6.79
CA ILE A 272 4.29 -11.42 -6.36
C ILE A 272 3.00 -11.95 -5.72
N PHE A 273 2.37 -11.16 -4.88
CA PHE A 273 1.09 -11.51 -4.25
C PHE A 273 0.03 -11.89 -5.29
N PHE A 274 -0.19 -11.03 -6.30
CA PHE A 274 -1.22 -11.23 -7.32
C PHE A 274 -0.81 -12.22 -8.41
N LEU A 275 0.49 -12.42 -8.65
CA LEU A 275 0.97 -13.51 -9.51
C LEU A 275 0.58 -14.87 -8.94
N ALA A 276 0.76 -15.10 -7.63
CA ALA A 276 0.36 -16.38 -7.00
C ALA A 276 -1.15 -16.64 -7.07
N LEU A 277 -1.98 -15.58 -7.11
CA LEU A 277 -3.43 -15.69 -7.32
C LEU A 277 -3.82 -15.93 -8.79
N ASP A 278 -2.85 -16.02 -9.70
CA ASP A 278 -3.04 -16.10 -11.15
C ASP A 278 -3.95 -14.97 -11.68
N ALA A 279 -3.71 -13.75 -11.21
CA ALA A 279 -4.48 -12.58 -11.60
C ALA A 279 -4.35 -12.28 -13.10
N SER A 280 -5.38 -11.64 -13.66
CA SER A 280 -5.39 -11.09 -15.01
C SER A 280 -5.54 -9.57 -14.97
N ILE A 281 -4.99 -8.90 -15.96
CA ILE A 281 -5.09 -7.45 -16.15
C ILE A 281 -5.78 -7.16 -17.47
N THR A 282 -6.59 -6.10 -17.50
CA THR A 282 -7.18 -5.53 -18.72
C THR A 282 -6.39 -4.27 -19.05
N LEU A 283 -5.81 -4.24 -20.25
CA LEU A 283 -5.16 -3.08 -20.84
C LEU A 283 -6.16 -2.36 -21.73
N LYS A 284 -6.12 -1.03 -21.70
CA LYS A 284 -6.98 -0.16 -22.49
C LYS A 284 -6.18 0.91 -23.22
N GLN A 285 -6.54 1.15 -24.47
CA GLN A 285 -6.10 2.28 -25.27
C GLN A 285 -7.32 2.82 -26.03
N LYS A 286 -7.71 4.08 -25.77
CA LYS A 286 -8.93 4.68 -26.34
C LYS A 286 -10.16 3.79 -26.07
N SER A 287 -10.79 3.27 -27.13
CA SER A 287 -11.97 2.38 -27.05
C SER A 287 -11.61 0.90 -27.14
N GLU A 288 -10.34 0.56 -27.35
CA GLU A 288 -9.89 -0.83 -27.46
C GLU A 288 -9.43 -1.36 -26.10
N GLU A 289 -9.80 -2.60 -25.81
CA GLU A 289 -9.42 -3.30 -24.58
C GLU A 289 -8.93 -4.71 -24.90
N ARG A 290 -7.90 -5.16 -24.20
CA ARG A 290 -7.44 -6.55 -24.22
C ARG A 290 -7.06 -7.03 -22.83
N THR A 291 -7.32 -8.29 -22.56
CA THR A 291 -7.02 -8.92 -21.26
C THR A 291 -5.91 -9.95 -21.43
N LEU A 292 -5.00 -10.00 -20.47
CA LEU A 292 -3.95 -11.01 -20.39
C LEU A 292 -3.67 -11.41 -18.94
N PRO A 293 -3.15 -12.63 -18.69
CA PRO A 293 -2.64 -13.00 -17.37
C PRO A 293 -1.50 -12.07 -16.94
N LEU A 294 -1.46 -11.71 -15.65
CA LEU A 294 -0.40 -10.86 -15.08
C LEU A 294 0.98 -11.49 -15.27
N ARG A 295 1.07 -12.83 -15.23
CA ARG A 295 2.31 -13.58 -15.50
C ARG A 295 2.86 -13.44 -16.93
N ASP A 296 2.05 -12.96 -17.86
CA ASP A 296 2.43 -12.69 -19.25
C ASP A 296 2.66 -11.18 -19.51
N PHE A 297 2.52 -10.36 -18.45
CA PHE A 297 2.74 -8.92 -18.53
C PHE A 297 4.22 -8.54 -18.51
N TYR A 298 5.07 -9.32 -17.86
CA TYR A 298 6.50 -9.04 -17.72
C TYR A 298 7.31 -9.77 -18.78
N LYS A 299 7.91 -9.03 -19.74
CA LYS A 299 8.75 -9.60 -20.83
C LYS A 299 10.23 -9.64 -20.49
N GLY A 300 10.67 -8.81 -19.56
CA GLY A 300 12.07 -8.65 -19.17
C GLY A 300 12.23 -7.53 -18.15
N TYR A 301 13.47 -7.23 -17.76
CA TYR A 301 13.73 -6.17 -16.76
C TYR A 301 13.16 -4.84 -17.22
N LYS A 302 12.14 -4.35 -16.50
CA LYS A 302 11.38 -3.12 -16.84
C LYS A 302 10.74 -3.11 -18.23
N GLN A 303 10.53 -4.29 -18.82
CA GLN A 303 9.89 -4.45 -20.13
C GLN A 303 8.53 -5.12 -19.95
N LEU A 304 7.50 -4.46 -20.47
CA LEU A 304 6.10 -4.83 -20.29
C LEU A 304 5.46 -5.30 -21.60
N ASN A 305 4.46 -6.16 -21.48
CA ASN A 305 3.59 -6.56 -22.59
C ASN A 305 2.46 -5.53 -22.80
N LYS A 306 2.85 -4.27 -23.03
CA LYS A 306 1.92 -3.18 -23.36
C LYS A 306 2.48 -2.28 -24.44
N GLU A 307 1.59 -1.69 -25.22
CA GLU A 307 1.89 -0.54 -26.07
C GLU A 307 2.11 0.71 -25.20
N PRO A 308 2.83 1.74 -25.70
CA PRO A 308 3.14 2.94 -24.92
C PRO A 308 1.91 3.61 -24.30
N ASP A 309 0.82 3.74 -25.05
CA ASP A 309 -0.42 4.40 -24.63
C ASP A 309 -1.43 3.46 -23.93
N GLU A 310 -1.10 2.17 -23.81
CA GLU A 310 -1.92 1.27 -23.00
C GLU A 310 -1.70 1.52 -21.52
N TYR A 311 -2.80 1.57 -20.78
CA TYR A 311 -2.81 1.57 -19.32
C TYR A 311 -3.65 0.40 -18.80
N ILE A 312 -3.41 -0.01 -17.55
CA ILE A 312 -4.25 -1.00 -16.88
C ILE A 312 -5.57 -0.33 -16.54
N SER A 313 -6.68 -0.79 -17.12
CA SER A 313 -8.04 -0.31 -16.81
C SER A 313 -8.76 -1.20 -15.80
N GLY A 314 -8.29 -2.43 -15.59
CA GLY A 314 -8.87 -3.36 -14.65
C GLY A 314 -7.92 -4.48 -14.24
N ILE A 315 -8.13 -4.99 -13.04
CA ILE A 315 -7.41 -6.15 -12.48
C ILE A 315 -8.46 -7.13 -11.99
N SER A 316 -8.25 -8.42 -12.20
CA SER A 316 -9.18 -9.47 -11.77
C SER A 316 -8.46 -10.73 -11.32
N PHE A 317 -9.05 -11.44 -10.36
CA PHE A 317 -8.58 -12.76 -9.92
C PHE A 317 -9.74 -13.57 -9.35
N LYS A 318 -9.63 -14.91 -9.36
CA LYS A 318 -10.64 -15.77 -8.74
C LYS A 318 -10.56 -15.64 -7.21
N LEU A 319 -11.72 -15.46 -6.58
CA LEU A 319 -11.80 -15.41 -5.12
C LEU A 319 -11.41 -16.79 -4.55
N PRO A 320 -10.50 -16.83 -3.55
CA PRO A 320 -10.19 -18.06 -2.83
C PRO A 320 -11.44 -18.79 -2.32
N LYS A 321 -11.46 -20.12 -2.45
CA LYS A 321 -12.49 -21.01 -1.90
C LYS A 321 -12.22 -21.29 -0.41
N GLU A 322 -13.18 -21.89 0.28
CA GLU A 322 -13.02 -22.30 1.69
C GLU A 322 -11.83 -23.25 1.92
N ASN A 323 -11.61 -24.18 1.00
CA ASN A 323 -10.48 -25.11 1.01
C ASN A 323 -9.17 -24.52 0.42
N SER A 324 -9.14 -23.23 0.12
CA SER A 324 -7.94 -22.58 -0.40
C SER A 324 -7.01 -22.13 0.71
N PHE A 325 -5.70 -22.23 0.51
CA PHE A 325 -4.66 -21.65 1.35
C PHE A 325 -3.93 -20.55 0.60
N PHE A 326 -3.74 -19.40 1.26
CA PHE A 326 -2.88 -18.34 0.76
C PHE A 326 -1.90 -17.91 1.84
N ASN A 327 -0.62 -17.79 1.49
CA ASN A 327 0.40 -17.22 2.37
C ASN A 327 1.39 -16.36 1.58
N PHE A 328 1.81 -15.24 2.18
CA PHE A 328 2.84 -14.35 1.67
C PHE A 328 3.97 -14.21 2.68
N GLU A 329 5.20 -14.37 2.22
CA GLU A 329 6.42 -14.31 3.04
C GLU A 329 7.41 -13.33 2.41
N LYS A 330 8.15 -12.62 3.26
CA LYS A 330 9.13 -11.62 2.85
C LYS A 330 10.32 -11.62 3.80
N VAL A 331 11.52 -11.55 3.21
CA VAL A 331 12.77 -11.33 3.94
C VAL A 331 13.42 -10.05 3.43
N SER A 332 13.82 -9.19 4.36
CA SER A 332 14.51 -7.92 4.16
C SER A 332 15.43 -7.64 5.35
N LYS A 333 16.24 -6.57 5.32
CA LYS A 333 17.16 -6.23 6.43
C LYS A 333 16.40 -5.80 7.68
N ARG A 334 15.22 -5.18 7.50
CA ARG A 334 14.24 -4.92 8.56
C ARG A 334 12.93 -5.61 8.23
N THR A 335 12.20 -6.06 9.25
CA THR A 335 10.91 -6.76 9.07
C THR A 335 9.85 -5.89 8.39
N HIS A 336 9.84 -4.59 8.69
CA HIS A 336 8.92 -3.61 8.13
C HIS A 336 9.70 -2.48 7.48
N LEU A 337 9.05 -1.73 6.57
CA LEU A 337 9.60 -0.52 5.94
C LEU A 337 10.92 -0.76 5.23
N ASP A 338 11.03 -1.89 4.54
CA ASP A 338 12.25 -2.24 3.82
C ASP A 338 11.92 -2.95 2.52
N ILE A 339 12.85 -2.84 1.59
CA ILE A 339 12.80 -3.44 0.28
C ILE A 339 13.17 -4.92 0.41
N ALA A 340 12.38 -5.82 -0.20
CA ALA A 340 12.62 -7.25 -0.09
C ALA A 340 14.00 -7.64 -0.65
N SER A 341 14.72 -8.50 0.07
CA SER A 341 15.80 -9.31 -0.50
C SER A 341 15.22 -10.42 -1.36
N VAL A 342 14.25 -11.16 -0.81
CA VAL A 342 13.43 -12.17 -1.48
C VAL A 342 12.05 -12.13 -0.84
N ASN A 343 11.02 -12.25 -1.67
CA ASN A 343 9.63 -12.45 -1.24
C ASN A 343 9.01 -13.60 -2.03
N SER A 344 7.96 -14.21 -1.48
CA SER A 344 7.27 -15.33 -2.08
C SER A 344 5.79 -15.34 -1.68
N ALA A 345 4.94 -15.79 -2.59
CA ALA A 345 3.53 -16.02 -2.34
C ALA A 345 3.16 -17.44 -2.78
N LEU A 346 2.33 -18.11 -1.97
CA LEU A 346 1.78 -19.43 -2.25
C LEU A 346 0.25 -19.36 -2.19
N TYR A 347 -0.40 -19.83 -3.25
CA TYR A 347 -1.82 -20.15 -3.29
C TYR A 347 -2.00 -21.64 -3.56
N LEU A 348 -2.85 -22.31 -2.79
CA LEU A 348 -3.23 -23.71 -2.99
C LEU A 348 -4.75 -23.87 -2.92
N GLU A 349 -5.33 -24.75 -3.73
CA GLU A 349 -6.65 -25.33 -3.50
C GLU A 349 -6.46 -26.80 -3.09
N LEU A 350 -7.05 -27.23 -1.98
CA LEU A 350 -6.80 -28.55 -1.39
C LEU A 350 -8.05 -29.43 -1.35
N ASN A 351 -7.89 -30.70 -1.69
CA ASN A 351 -8.93 -31.72 -1.50
C ASN A 351 -8.31 -32.96 -0.85
N ASN A 352 -8.67 -33.23 0.41
CA ASN A 352 -8.14 -34.35 1.19
C ASN A 352 -6.60 -34.46 1.15
N ASN A 353 -5.91 -33.33 1.36
CA ASN A 353 -4.44 -33.20 1.32
C ASN A 353 -3.79 -33.36 -0.07
N VAL A 354 -4.59 -33.51 -1.14
CA VAL A 354 -4.15 -33.41 -2.52
C VAL A 354 -4.26 -31.95 -2.98
N ILE A 355 -3.22 -31.45 -3.63
CA ILE A 355 -3.20 -30.11 -4.23
C ILE A 355 -3.96 -30.16 -5.57
N GLU A 356 -5.15 -29.56 -5.65
CA GLU A 356 -5.91 -29.47 -6.90
C GLU A 356 -5.42 -28.34 -7.80
N LYS A 357 -4.99 -27.24 -7.19
CA LYS A 357 -4.43 -26.07 -7.87
C LYS A 357 -3.29 -25.48 -7.07
N ALA A 358 -2.24 -25.05 -7.75
CA ALA A 358 -1.13 -24.34 -7.13
C ALA A 358 -0.73 -23.09 -7.89
N GLY A 359 -0.44 -22.02 -7.17
CA GLY A 359 0.18 -20.81 -7.69
C GLY A 359 1.31 -20.37 -6.79
N ILE A 360 2.54 -20.40 -7.30
CA ILE A 360 3.73 -19.91 -6.58
C ILE A 360 4.35 -18.78 -7.38
N ALA A 361 4.63 -17.68 -6.69
CA ALA A 361 5.40 -16.58 -7.23
C ALA A 361 6.53 -16.18 -6.29
N ALA A 362 7.63 -15.68 -6.86
CA ALA A 362 8.80 -15.24 -6.11
C ALA A 362 9.45 -14.00 -6.73
N GLY A 363 9.93 -13.09 -5.88
CA GLY A 363 10.68 -11.91 -6.28
C GLY A 363 12.10 -11.91 -5.72
N GLY A 364 12.97 -11.11 -6.34
CA GLY A 364 14.39 -11.01 -5.97
C GLY A 364 15.27 -12.14 -6.47
N VAL A 365 14.70 -13.06 -7.25
CA VAL A 365 15.34 -14.27 -7.77
C VAL A 365 15.40 -14.33 -9.30
N GLY A 366 15.17 -13.20 -9.96
CA GLY A 366 15.25 -13.03 -11.40
C GLY A 366 15.13 -11.56 -11.80
N PRO A 367 15.12 -11.25 -13.12
CA PRO A 367 15.04 -9.87 -13.63
C PRO A 367 13.60 -9.31 -13.62
N ILE A 368 12.60 -10.09 -13.24
CA ILE A 368 11.18 -9.72 -13.20
C ILE A 368 10.51 -10.38 -11.97
N PRO A 369 9.31 -9.93 -11.56
CA PRO A 369 8.44 -10.73 -10.71
C PRO A 369 8.15 -12.07 -11.39
N LEU A 370 8.47 -13.20 -10.74
CA LEU A 370 8.37 -14.52 -11.37
C LEU A 370 7.18 -15.29 -10.84
N TYR A 371 6.31 -15.74 -11.75
CA TYR A 371 5.44 -16.89 -11.50
C TYR A 371 6.21 -18.17 -11.79
N LEU A 372 6.37 -19.05 -10.80
CA LEU A 372 7.14 -20.29 -10.92
C LEU A 372 6.29 -21.37 -11.60
N ARG A 373 6.25 -21.36 -12.94
CA ARG A 373 5.33 -22.18 -13.75
C ARG A 373 5.56 -23.67 -13.55
N LYS A 374 6.80 -24.15 -13.67
CA LYS A 374 7.10 -25.58 -13.52
C LYS A 374 6.86 -26.05 -12.10
N THR A 375 7.21 -25.23 -11.11
CA THR A 375 7.02 -25.54 -9.68
C THR A 375 5.54 -25.60 -9.33
N SER A 376 4.74 -24.65 -9.83
CA SER A 376 3.27 -24.64 -9.63
C SER A 376 2.63 -25.88 -10.27
N ALA A 377 2.94 -26.15 -11.55
CA ALA A 377 2.42 -27.33 -12.25
C ALA A 377 2.88 -28.65 -11.61
N PHE A 378 4.10 -28.70 -11.07
CA PHE A 378 4.64 -29.88 -10.40
C PHE A 378 3.88 -30.24 -9.13
N LEU A 379 3.32 -29.25 -8.41
CA LEU A 379 2.59 -29.47 -7.17
C LEU A 379 1.17 -30.01 -7.40
N GLU A 380 0.55 -29.67 -8.53
CA GLU A 380 -0.82 -30.10 -8.84
C GLU A 380 -0.93 -31.62 -8.94
N GLY A 381 -1.98 -32.18 -8.35
CA GLY A 381 -2.24 -33.61 -8.24
C GLY A 381 -1.41 -34.34 -7.18
N LYS A 382 -0.55 -33.64 -6.41
CA LYS A 382 0.32 -34.28 -5.41
C LYS A 382 -0.20 -34.17 -3.98
N ILE A 383 0.17 -35.14 -3.16
CA ILE A 383 -0.13 -35.20 -1.73
C ILE A 383 0.97 -34.48 -0.95
N ILE A 384 0.58 -33.61 -0.02
CA ILE A 384 1.53 -32.84 0.79
C ILE A 384 2.27 -33.76 1.78
N ASN A 385 3.60 -33.79 1.67
CA ASN A 385 4.54 -34.42 2.60
C ASN A 385 5.93 -33.76 2.49
N ASP A 386 6.85 -34.10 3.38
CA ASP A 386 8.19 -33.47 3.42
C ASP A 386 9.00 -33.71 2.14
N THR A 387 8.91 -34.91 1.57
CA THR A 387 9.59 -35.26 0.31
C THR A 387 9.12 -34.38 -0.84
N LEU A 388 7.81 -34.14 -0.95
CA LEU A 388 7.23 -33.25 -1.96
C LEU A 388 7.82 -31.85 -1.88
N ILE A 389 7.99 -31.31 -0.67
CA ILE A 389 8.49 -29.96 -0.45
C ILE A 389 9.94 -29.84 -0.94
N ASP A 390 10.79 -30.82 -0.62
CA ASP A 390 12.19 -30.83 -1.08
C ASP A 390 12.30 -31.02 -2.61
N GLU A 391 11.44 -31.85 -3.20
CA GLU A 391 11.37 -31.99 -4.67
C GLU A 391 10.88 -30.70 -5.35
N ALA A 392 9.86 -30.04 -4.79
CA ALA A 392 9.37 -28.75 -5.31
C ALA A 392 10.46 -27.67 -5.24
N ILE A 393 11.29 -27.67 -4.18
CA ILE A 393 12.46 -26.79 -4.08
C ILE A 393 13.48 -27.11 -5.18
N ALA A 394 13.70 -28.39 -5.49
CA ALA A 394 14.59 -28.79 -6.58
C ALA A 394 14.08 -28.27 -7.93
N VAL A 395 12.77 -28.38 -8.21
CA VAL A 395 12.15 -27.82 -9.43
C VAL A 395 12.28 -26.30 -9.48
N MET A 396 11.97 -25.61 -8.37
CA MET A 396 12.06 -24.15 -8.27
C MET A 396 13.46 -23.64 -8.62
N LYS A 397 14.52 -24.32 -8.16
CA LYS A 397 15.91 -23.94 -8.47
C LYS A 397 16.21 -23.95 -9.97
N THR A 398 15.45 -24.69 -10.78
CA THR A 398 15.62 -24.74 -12.25
C THR A 398 14.96 -23.57 -12.99
N GLU A 399 14.13 -22.76 -12.30
CA GLU A 399 13.37 -21.66 -12.91
C GLU A 399 13.87 -20.28 -12.49
N ILE A 400 14.73 -20.20 -11.47
CA ILE A 400 15.25 -18.93 -10.95
C ILE A 400 16.64 -18.62 -11.50
N SER A 401 16.94 -17.32 -11.59
CA SER A 401 18.24 -16.82 -12.03
C SER A 401 18.69 -15.63 -11.16
N PRO A 402 18.92 -15.85 -9.84
CA PRO A 402 19.28 -14.75 -8.94
C PRO A 402 20.63 -14.13 -9.28
N ILE A 403 20.77 -12.84 -8.98
CA ILE A 403 22.02 -12.09 -9.05
C ILE A 403 22.42 -11.58 -7.66
N SER A 404 23.72 -11.44 -7.45
CA SER A 404 24.27 -10.75 -6.28
C SER A 404 24.06 -9.24 -6.43
N ASP A 405 23.55 -8.58 -5.37
CA ASP A 405 23.40 -7.12 -5.31
C ASP A 405 23.43 -6.63 -3.84
N ALA A 406 23.10 -5.36 -3.61
CA ALA A 406 23.07 -4.74 -2.27
C ALA A 406 22.10 -5.40 -1.26
N ARG A 407 21.22 -6.29 -1.74
CA ARG A 407 20.22 -7.02 -0.94
C ARG A 407 20.63 -8.46 -0.63
N GLY A 408 21.75 -8.94 -1.19
CA GLY A 408 22.33 -10.23 -0.86
C GLY A 408 23.03 -10.91 -2.04
N THR A 409 23.84 -11.92 -1.74
CA THR A 409 24.48 -12.76 -2.77
C THR A 409 23.46 -13.67 -3.45
N LYS A 410 23.81 -14.16 -4.64
CA LYS A 410 23.03 -15.16 -5.38
C LYS A 410 22.70 -16.39 -4.53
N GLU A 411 23.70 -16.91 -3.82
CA GLU A 411 23.60 -18.10 -2.97
C GLU A 411 22.65 -17.83 -1.79
N TYR A 412 22.79 -16.67 -1.15
CA TYR A 412 21.93 -16.26 -0.05
C TYR A 412 20.47 -16.12 -0.49
N LYS A 413 20.22 -15.46 -1.62
CA LYS A 413 18.85 -15.30 -2.15
C LYS A 413 18.22 -16.63 -2.55
N THR A 414 19.01 -17.54 -3.14
CA THR A 414 18.57 -18.90 -3.47
C THR A 414 18.17 -19.65 -2.19
N LEU A 415 19.02 -19.59 -1.16
CA LEU A 415 18.74 -20.21 0.13
C LEU A 415 17.49 -19.61 0.79
N LEU A 416 17.34 -18.28 0.78
CA LEU A 416 16.16 -17.61 1.31
C LEU A 416 14.88 -18.11 0.65
N LEU A 417 14.83 -18.20 -0.69
CA LEU A 417 13.64 -18.71 -1.36
C LEU A 417 13.36 -20.17 -0.96
N CYS A 418 14.38 -21.02 -0.82
CA CYS A 418 14.19 -22.39 -0.30
C CYS A 418 13.50 -22.36 1.08
N GLN A 419 13.93 -21.47 1.98
CA GLN A 419 13.33 -21.35 3.31
C GLN A 419 11.90 -20.78 3.25
N LEU A 420 11.63 -19.83 2.35
CA LEU A 420 10.28 -19.27 2.19
C LEU A 420 9.28 -20.32 1.68
N ILE A 421 9.70 -21.18 0.74
CA ILE A 421 8.87 -22.31 0.30
C ILE A 421 8.53 -23.21 1.49
N LYS A 422 9.51 -23.59 2.32
CA LYS A 422 9.26 -24.38 3.54
C LYS A 422 8.33 -23.64 4.51
N ALA A 423 8.54 -22.34 4.72
CA ALA A 423 7.71 -21.52 5.59
C ALA A 423 6.24 -21.50 5.15
N HIS A 424 5.95 -21.49 3.86
CA HIS A 424 4.57 -21.57 3.39
C HIS A 424 3.86 -22.87 3.83
N PHE A 425 4.50 -24.03 3.68
CA PHE A 425 3.94 -25.31 4.12
C PHE A 425 3.89 -25.45 5.64
N ILE A 426 4.83 -24.86 6.37
CA ILE A 426 4.77 -24.80 7.85
C ILE A 426 3.56 -23.99 8.31
N ASN A 427 3.24 -22.86 7.67
CA ASN A 427 2.06 -22.07 8.00
C ASN A 427 0.75 -22.76 7.60
N LEU A 428 0.77 -23.60 6.55
CA LEU A 428 -0.38 -24.41 6.17
C LEU A 428 -0.78 -25.38 7.29
N ASN A 429 0.20 -26.01 7.95
CA ASN A 429 -0.02 -26.95 9.05
C ASN A 429 -0.51 -26.30 10.37
N LYS A 430 -0.53 -24.96 10.44
CA LYS A 430 -1.05 -24.22 11.60
C LYS A 430 -2.52 -23.83 11.46
N ARG A 431 -3.18 -24.25 10.37
CA ARG A 431 -4.59 -23.99 10.10
C ARG A 431 -5.54 -24.75 11.01
#